data_AF-A0A8T3MWP7-F1
#
_entry.id   AF-A0A8T3MWP7-F1
#
_cell.length_a   1.000
_cell.length_b   1.000
_cell.length_c   1.000
_cell.angle_alpha   90.00
_cell.angle_beta   90.00
_cell.angle_gamma   90.00
#
_symmetry.space_group_name_H-M   'P 1'
#
loop_
_entity.id
_entity.type
_entity.pdbx_description
1 polymer ?
#
loop_
_entity_poly.entity_id
_entity_poly.type
_entity_poly.pdbx_seq_one_letter_code
_entity_poly.pdbx_strand_id
1 'polypeptide(L)' 'MLDAQTARQAPKALLHDHLDGGMRPATIVDLARECGYEGLPTEDPDELAAHIRRGADRKSLELYLETFAHTVGVMQER' A
#
# COMPACT_ATOMS: atom_id res chain seq x y z
N MET A 1 -14.37 -18.59 -21.87
CA MET A 1 -13.75 -17.94 -20.69
C MET A 1 -12.79 -18.93 -20.08
N LEU A 2 -11.58 -18.50 -19.69
CA LEU A 2 -10.65 -19.35 -18.94
C LEU A 2 -11.22 -19.59 -17.54
N ASP A 3 -11.15 -20.82 -17.03
CA ASP A 3 -11.54 -21.10 -15.65
C ASP A 3 -10.41 -20.74 -14.66
N ALA A 4 -10.76 -20.63 -13.38
CA ALA A 4 -9.82 -20.25 -12.33
C ALA A 4 -8.69 -21.28 -12.14
N GLN A 5 -8.91 -22.56 -12.50
CA GLN A 5 -7.89 -23.59 -12.40
C GLN A 5 -6.81 -23.39 -13.47
N THR A 6 -7.23 -23.13 -14.70
CA THR A 6 -6.36 -22.84 -15.85
C THR A 6 -5.56 -21.56 -15.60
N ALA A 7 -6.21 -20.49 -15.11
CA ALA A 7 -5.53 -19.24 -14.77
C ALA A 7 -4.47 -19.42 -13.66
N ARG A 8 -4.72 -20.29 -12.67
CA ARG A 8 -3.74 -20.60 -11.61
C ARG A 8 -2.51 -21.36 -12.13
N GLN A 9 -2.67 -22.22 -13.13
CA GLN A 9 -1.58 -23.04 -13.68
C GLN A 9 -0.70 -22.29 -14.69
N ALA A 10 -1.26 -21.48 -15.58
CA ALA A 10 -0.52 -20.78 -16.64
C ALA A 10 0.53 -19.81 -16.04
N PRO A 11 1.81 -19.72 -16.45
CA PRO A 11 2.83 -18.84 -15.83
C PRO A 11 2.38 -17.38 -15.61
N LYS A 12 2.74 -16.77 -14.46
CA LYS A 12 2.36 -15.38 -14.14
C LYS A 12 3.48 -14.44 -14.55
N ALA A 13 3.12 -13.30 -15.15
CA ALA A 13 4.00 -12.15 -15.34
C ALA A 13 3.30 -10.92 -14.77
N LEU A 14 4.04 -10.09 -14.02
CA LEU A 14 3.56 -8.83 -13.46
C LEU A 14 4.25 -7.70 -14.19
N LEU A 15 3.51 -6.96 -15.01
CA LEU A 15 4.06 -5.92 -15.88
C LEU A 15 3.90 -4.52 -15.29
N HIS A 16 2.92 -4.35 -14.42
CA HIS A 16 2.61 -3.09 -13.76
C HIS A 16 2.41 -3.37 -12.28
N ASP A 17 3.37 -2.97 -11.47
CA ASP A 17 3.28 -2.96 -10.02
C ASP A 17 4.08 -1.80 -9.47
N HIS A 18 3.54 -1.15 -8.44
CA HIS A 18 4.16 -0.02 -7.78
C HIS A 18 4.76 -0.52 -6.47
N LEU A 19 6.08 -0.69 -6.43
CA LEU A 19 6.78 -1.17 -5.24
C LEU A 19 6.50 -0.27 -4.02
N ASP A 20 6.48 1.03 -4.26
CA ASP A 20 6.15 2.09 -3.30
C ASP A 20 4.67 2.14 -2.91
N GLY A 21 3.78 1.49 -3.66
CA GLY A 21 2.37 1.30 -3.33
C GLY A 21 2.05 -0.05 -2.69
N GLY A 22 3.00 -0.99 -2.68
CA GLY A 22 2.80 -2.38 -2.23
C GLY A 22 3.24 -2.69 -0.80
N MET A 23 3.57 -1.66 0.00
CA MET A 23 4.09 -1.85 1.35
C MET A 23 3.04 -2.47 2.28
N ARG A 24 3.49 -3.41 3.13
CA ARG A 24 2.66 -3.96 4.20
C ARG A 24 2.37 -2.86 5.24
N PRO A 25 1.12 -2.68 5.71
CA PRO A 25 0.79 -1.69 6.73
C PRO A 25 1.67 -1.77 7.99
N ALA A 26 1.95 -2.98 8.50
CA ALA A 26 2.85 -3.17 9.63
C ALA A 26 4.27 -2.65 9.35
N THR A 27 4.79 -2.85 8.15
CA THR A 27 6.12 -2.34 7.74
C THR A 27 6.12 -0.82 7.68
N ILE A 28 5.02 -0.18 7.26
CA ILE A 28 4.89 1.28 7.28
C ILE A 28 4.97 1.81 8.73
N VAL A 29 4.24 1.18 9.66
CA VAL A 29 4.26 1.55 11.08
C VAL A 29 5.66 1.37 11.69
N ASP A 30 6.31 0.24 11.42
CA ASP A 30 7.65 -0.05 11.95
C ASP A 30 8.68 0.99 11.46
N LEU A 31 8.68 1.28 10.15
CA LEU A 31 9.58 2.28 9.57
C LEU A 31 9.26 3.68 10.06
N ALA A 32 7.98 4.03 10.24
CA ALA A 32 7.60 5.34 10.78
C ALA A 32 8.18 5.55 12.19
N ARG A 33 8.15 4.52 13.05
CA ARG A 33 8.78 4.56 14.38
C ARG A 33 10.30 4.69 14.29
N GLU A 34 10.92 3.97 13.36
CA GLU A 34 12.37 3.98 13.17
C GLU A 34 12.89 5.34 12.68
N CYS A 35 12.23 5.95 11.70
CA CYS A 35 12.66 7.22 11.11
C CYS A 35 12.04 8.46 11.77
N GLY A 36 11.13 8.28 12.74
CA GLY A 36 10.44 9.37 13.44
C GLY A 36 9.38 10.08 12.58
N TYR A 37 8.74 9.37 11.65
CA TYR A 37 7.66 9.90 10.82
C TYR A 37 6.32 9.91 11.59
N GLU A 38 5.84 11.11 11.95
CA GLU A 38 4.62 11.30 12.74
C GLU A 38 3.35 11.50 11.89
N GLY A 39 3.45 11.40 10.56
CA GLY A 39 2.36 11.71 9.64
C GLY A 39 1.29 10.62 9.51
N LEU A 40 1.42 9.48 10.21
CA LEU A 40 0.45 8.39 10.11
C LEU A 40 -0.88 8.74 10.82
N PRO A 41 -2.04 8.39 10.25
CA PRO A 41 -3.34 8.61 10.90
C PRO A 41 -3.60 7.65 12.08
N THR A 42 -2.82 6.57 12.18
CA THR A 42 -2.87 5.54 13.23
C THR A 42 -1.59 4.70 13.18
N GLU A 43 -1.20 4.11 14.31
CA GLU A 43 -0.11 3.13 14.41
C GLU A 43 -0.61 1.69 14.49
N ASP A 44 -1.93 1.46 14.47
CA ASP A 44 -2.49 0.12 14.37
C ASP A 44 -2.47 -0.33 12.89
N PRO A 45 -1.79 -1.45 12.55
CA PRO A 45 -1.68 -1.90 11.16
C PRO A 45 -3.02 -2.24 10.49
N ASP A 46 -4.00 -2.73 11.25
CA ASP A 46 -5.31 -3.11 10.72
C ASP A 46 -6.15 -1.86 10.43
N GLU A 47 -6.11 -0.87 11.33
CA GLU A 47 -6.74 0.43 11.10
C GLU A 47 -6.09 1.19 9.94
N LEU A 48 -4.76 1.12 9.81
CA LEU A 48 -4.02 1.71 8.70
C LEU A 48 -4.39 1.03 7.37
N ALA A 49 -4.50 -0.30 7.35
CA ALA A 49 -4.96 -1.04 6.18
C ALA A 49 -6.38 -0.59 5.76
N ALA A 50 -7.28 -0.44 6.72
CA ALA A 50 -8.62 0.05 6.47
C ALA A 50 -8.61 1.50 5.94
N HIS A 51 -7.73 2.36 6.46
CA HIS A 51 -7.56 3.72 5.96
C HIS A 51 -7.11 3.75 4.50
N ILE A 52 -6.07 2.99 4.14
CA ILE A 52 -5.55 2.91 2.77
C ILE A 52 -6.63 2.37 1.82
N ARG A 53 -7.33 1.30 2.21
CA ARG A 53 -8.43 0.70 1.43
C ARG A 53 -9.57 1.69 1.17
N ARG A 54 -9.98 2.45 2.20
CA ARG A 54 -11.02 3.48 2.04
C ARG A 54 -10.61 4.54 1.03
N GLY A 55 -9.34 4.93 1.01
CA GLY A 55 -8.78 5.84 0.00
C GLY A 55 -9.06 5.36 -1.43
N ALA A 56 -8.76 4.08 -1.68
CA ALA A 56 -8.85 3.47 -2.99
C ALA A 56 -10.28 3.26 -3.52
N ASP A 57 -11.26 3.02 -2.64
CA ASP A 57 -12.66 2.79 -3.04
C ASP A 57 -13.42 4.08 -3.44
N ARG A 58 -12.76 5.26 -3.43
CA ARG A 58 -13.40 6.56 -3.72
C ARG A 58 -13.57 6.89 -5.20
N LYS A 59 -13.08 6.04 -6.12
CA LYS A 59 -13.18 6.21 -7.58
C LYS A 59 -12.62 7.55 -8.11
N SER A 60 -11.65 8.13 -7.41
CA SER A 60 -10.86 9.29 -7.85
C SER A 60 -9.39 8.89 -7.77
N LEU A 61 -8.65 9.21 -8.83
CA LEU A 61 -7.22 8.94 -8.90
C LEU A 61 -6.47 9.77 -7.85
N GLU A 62 -6.85 11.03 -7.70
CA GLU A 62 -6.24 11.96 -6.73
C GLU A 62 -6.40 11.42 -5.30
N LEU A 63 -7.61 11.01 -4.92
CA LEU A 63 -7.90 10.45 -3.59
C LEU A 63 -7.27 9.08 -3.35
N TYR A 64 -7.01 8.31 -4.40
CA TYR A 64 -6.23 7.07 -4.33
C TYR A 64 -4.76 7.37 -4.03
N LEU A 65 -4.19 8.40 -4.65
CA LEU A 65 -2.78 8.75 -4.51
C LEU A 65 -2.43 9.39 -3.17
N GLU A 66 -3.40 9.93 -2.41
CA GLU A 66 -3.16 10.52 -1.09
C GLU A 66 -2.39 9.59 -0.14
N THR A 67 -2.66 8.27 -0.18
CA THR A 67 -2.04 7.31 0.74
C THR A 67 -0.56 7.06 0.44
N PHE A 68 -0.09 7.39 -0.77
CA PHE A 68 1.33 7.29 -1.13
C PHE A 68 2.19 8.29 -0.35
N ALA A 69 1.60 9.35 0.22
CA ALA A 69 2.33 10.27 1.09
C ALA A 69 2.95 9.56 2.30
N HIS A 70 2.29 8.50 2.81
CA HIS A 70 2.81 7.71 3.93
C HIS A 70 3.87 6.71 3.48
N THR A 71 3.62 5.95 2.41
CA THR A 71 4.58 4.94 1.94
C THR A 71 5.88 5.58 1.46
N VAL A 72 5.80 6.68 0.70
CA VAL A 72 6.97 7.45 0.28
C VAL A 72 7.65 8.11 1.49
N GLY A 73 6.87 8.65 2.43
CA GLY A 73 7.37 9.33 3.62
C GLY A 73 8.26 8.46 4.50
N VAL A 74 7.89 7.19 4.72
CA VAL A 74 8.68 6.25 5.54
C VAL A 74 9.89 5.65 4.83
N MET A 75 10.05 5.89 3.53
CA MET A 75 11.19 5.42 2.72
C MET A 75 12.24 6.51 2.44
N GLN A 76 12.09 7.71 3.02
CA GLN A 76 13.10 8.76 2.88
C GLN A 76 14.16 8.64 3.97
N GLU A 77 15.44 8.69 3.58
CA GLU A 77 16.55 8.95 4.50
C GLU A 77 16.82 10.47 4.56
N ARG A 78 17.38 10.94 5.68
CA ARG A 78 17.66 12.37 5.90
C ARG A 78 19.01 12.80 5.34
#